data_AF-A0A336ML38-F1
#
_entry.id   AF-A0A336ML38-F1
#
_cell.length_a   1.000
_cell.length_b   1.000
_cell.length_c   1.000
_cell.angle_alpha   90.00
_cell.angle_beta   90.00
_cell.angle_gamma   90.00
#
_symmetry.space_group_name_H-M   'P 1'
#
loop_
_entity.id
_entity.type
_entity.pdbx_description
1 polymer ?
#
loop_
_entity_poly.entity_id
_entity_poly.type
_entity_poly.pdbx_seq_one_letter_code
_entity_poly.pdbx_strand_id
1 'polypeptide(L)'
;MISSTTNGIERLKINGDDSCGKKTSNGTDTVDKSVSISMNSNNCINNCNNSSSNNTNNVHRDGNYYLKQLNNTRDRLVSTANELDKELEVLLQKSDAPEEIIGNMRAASGKARLLATKKIKQFEELCHKNLVPPPDDPFPTKVEDLEGFWDMVMLQVDDCDSSFARIETYRKNDWQVSEETHVDSSPRTPPVRSTPGSKRPSVPRMTPRDSVDKTPQALLANKKREEQRQKLAEMKRQYKLQQQELKKSGASTENVIKETLDKY
;
A
#
# COMPACT_ATOMS: atom_id res chain seq x y z
N MET A 1 28.38 21.31 -50.75
CA MET A 1 27.76 20.14 -51.40
C MET A 1 26.84 19.48 -50.39
N ILE A 2 25.54 19.44 -50.71
CA ILE A 2 24.40 18.59 -50.29
C ILE A 2 23.15 19.48 -50.38
N SER A 3 22.57 19.65 -51.56
CA SER A 3 21.56 18.81 -52.23
C SER A 3 20.13 19.21 -51.86
N SER A 4 19.48 19.75 -52.88
CA SER A 4 18.11 20.25 -53.02
C SER A 4 17.03 19.17 -52.87
N THR A 5 15.79 19.58 -52.58
CA THR A 5 14.61 19.42 -53.48
C THR A 5 13.41 20.15 -52.88
N THR A 6 12.76 20.95 -53.73
CA THR A 6 11.62 21.83 -53.49
C THR A 6 10.34 21.20 -54.04
N ASN A 7 9.19 21.42 -53.40
CA ASN A 7 7.84 21.28 -53.98
C ASN A 7 6.94 22.22 -53.16
N GLY A 8 6.20 23.20 -53.66
CA GLY A 8 5.64 23.40 -54.99
C GLY A 8 4.13 23.62 -54.81
N ILE A 9 3.73 24.86 -54.57
CA ILE A 9 2.34 25.33 -54.39
C ILE A 9 1.65 25.39 -55.75
N GLU A 10 0.43 24.86 -55.87
CA GLU A 10 -0.48 25.25 -56.95
C GLU A 10 -1.92 25.42 -56.46
N ARG A 11 -2.44 26.63 -56.67
CA ARG A 11 -3.84 27.07 -56.52
C ARG A 11 -4.51 27.07 -57.89
N LEU A 12 -5.85 27.17 -57.88
CA LEU A 12 -6.82 27.54 -58.96
C LEU A 12 -7.64 26.32 -59.42
N LYS A 13 -8.98 26.35 -59.56
CA LYS A 13 -9.92 27.43 -59.87
C LYS A 13 -11.32 27.11 -59.28
N ILE A 14 -12.03 28.19 -58.98
CA ILE A 14 -13.44 28.32 -58.61
C ILE A 14 -14.14 29.07 -59.75
N ASN A 15 -15.31 28.59 -60.19
CA ASN A 15 -16.35 29.26 -60.99
C ASN A 15 -17.68 28.64 -60.47
N GLY A 16 -18.70 29.33 -59.92
CA GLY A 16 -19.53 30.41 -60.51
C GLY A 16 -20.49 29.78 -61.54
N ASP A 17 -21.82 29.86 -61.54
CA ASP A 17 -22.89 30.56 -60.81
C ASP A 17 -24.21 29.78 -61.09
N ASP A 18 -25.27 29.97 -60.27
CA ASP A 18 -26.64 30.27 -60.73
C ASP A 18 -27.75 30.06 -59.65
N SER A 19 -28.09 31.19 -59.02
CA SER A 19 -29.42 31.81 -58.91
C SER A 19 -30.69 31.08 -58.38
N CYS A 20 -31.20 31.67 -57.28
CA CYS A 20 -32.53 32.32 -57.13
C CYS A 20 -33.74 31.56 -56.53
N GLY A 21 -34.26 32.14 -55.43
CA GLY A 21 -35.69 32.20 -55.08
C GLY A 21 -36.02 31.82 -53.63
N LYS A 22 -36.01 32.76 -52.66
CA LYS A 22 -37.18 33.49 -52.10
C LYS A 22 -38.26 32.54 -51.52
N LYS A 23 -38.78 32.66 -50.28
CA LYS A 23 -39.06 33.85 -49.46
C LYS A 23 -39.66 33.40 -48.10
N THR A 24 -39.30 34.10 -47.02
CA THR A 24 -40.14 34.64 -45.90
C THR A 24 -40.91 33.63 -45.00
N SER A 25 -41.07 33.82 -43.70
CA SER A 25 -41.08 35.03 -42.86
C SER A 25 -41.14 34.68 -41.37
N ASN A 26 -40.45 35.50 -40.57
CA ASN A 26 -40.79 36.05 -39.25
C ASN A 26 -40.94 35.08 -38.06
N GLY A 27 -40.35 35.32 -36.88
CA GLY A 27 -39.63 36.47 -36.35
C GLY A 27 -39.63 36.37 -34.82
N THR A 28 -38.55 36.87 -34.19
CA THR A 28 -38.43 37.50 -32.85
C THR A 28 -38.83 36.63 -31.63
N ASP A 29 -38.23 36.61 -30.44
CA ASP A 29 -37.44 37.56 -29.66
C ASP A 29 -36.60 36.81 -28.60
N THR A 30 -35.48 37.45 -28.27
CA THR A 30 -34.67 37.52 -27.04
C THR A 30 -34.99 36.73 -25.74
N VAL A 31 -33.87 36.44 -25.04
CA VAL A 31 -33.58 36.39 -23.57
C VAL A 31 -33.56 35.03 -22.82
N ASP A 32 -32.36 34.78 -22.28
CA ASP A 32 -31.94 34.16 -21.00
C ASP A 32 -32.06 32.66 -20.69
N LYS A 33 -30.87 32.13 -20.35
CA LYS A 33 -30.50 31.22 -19.25
C LYS A 33 -31.54 30.22 -18.73
N SER A 34 -31.24 28.94 -18.91
CA SER A 34 -31.05 28.05 -17.75
C SER A 34 -30.31 26.77 -18.15
N VAL A 35 -29.14 26.61 -17.55
CA VAL A 35 -28.40 25.36 -17.46
C VAL A 35 -29.20 24.44 -16.53
N SER A 36 -29.57 23.26 -17.01
CA SER A 36 -29.95 22.13 -16.17
C SER A 36 -29.00 20.97 -16.44
N ILE A 37 -27.93 20.92 -15.63
CA ILE A 37 -27.09 19.73 -15.50
C ILE A 37 -27.91 18.72 -14.71
N SER A 38 -28.55 17.79 -15.40
CA SER A 38 -29.18 16.62 -14.78
C SER A 38 -28.09 15.63 -14.38
N MET A 39 -27.77 15.60 -13.09
CA MET A 39 -26.98 14.52 -12.48
C MET A 39 -27.77 13.22 -12.56
N ASN A 40 -27.37 12.31 -13.45
CA ASN A 40 -27.96 10.99 -13.51
C ASN A 40 -27.27 10.09 -12.47
N SER A 41 -27.82 10.06 -11.26
CA SER A 41 -27.58 8.97 -10.31
C SER A 41 -28.32 7.74 -10.81
N ASN A 42 -27.63 6.82 -11.48
CA ASN A 42 -28.13 5.47 -11.70
C ASN A 42 -27.15 4.46 -11.13
N ASN A 43 -27.47 4.10 -9.90
CA ASN A 43 -27.28 2.79 -9.28
C ASN A 43 -27.36 1.66 -10.33
N CYS A 44 -26.27 0.91 -10.53
CA CYS A 44 -26.29 -0.33 -11.30
C CYS A 44 -25.97 -1.52 -10.40
N ILE A 45 -26.98 -1.89 -9.62
CA ILE A 45 -27.16 -3.24 -9.08
C ILE A 45 -27.89 -4.08 -10.14
N ASN A 46 -27.39 -5.29 -10.34
CA ASN A 46 -27.96 -6.46 -11.06
C ASN A 46 -27.65 -6.64 -12.55
N ASN A 47 -26.76 -7.59 -12.82
CA ASN A 47 -27.03 -8.63 -13.82
C ASN A 47 -26.29 -9.93 -13.48
N CYS A 48 -27.00 -10.88 -12.87
CA CYS A 48 -26.58 -12.28 -12.77
C CYS A 48 -27.74 -13.14 -13.28
N ASN A 49 -27.60 -13.66 -14.50
CA ASN A 49 -28.40 -14.79 -15.01
C ASN A 49 -27.40 -15.92 -15.31
N ASN A 50 -27.31 -16.98 -14.51
CA ASN A 50 -28.24 -18.09 -14.25
C ASN A 50 -27.76 -19.35 -15.02
N SER A 51 -27.15 -20.27 -14.29
CA SER A 51 -27.10 -21.69 -14.62
C SER A 51 -27.46 -22.47 -13.35
N SER A 52 -28.52 -23.25 -13.48
CA SER A 52 -29.24 -24.03 -12.48
C SER A 52 -28.39 -24.84 -11.50
N SER A 53 -28.72 -24.74 -10.20
CA SER A 53 -28.98 -25.90 -9.30
C SER A 53 -29.41 -25.40 -7.91
N ASN A 54 -30.63 -25.76 -7.48
CA ASN A 54 -31.13 -25.51 -6.14
C ASN A 54 -30.52 -26.51 -5.14
N ASN A 55 -29.68 -26.06 -4.19
CA ASN A 55 -29.55 -26.67 -2.85
C ASN A 55 -28.59 -25.85 -1.96
N THR A 56 -29.14 -25.21 -0.91
CA THR A 56 -28.45 -24.46 0.16
C THR A 56 -27.53 -23.32 -0.33
N ASN A 57 -27.74 -22.09 0.17
CA ASN A 57 -26.88 -20.94 -0.11
C ASN A 57 -25.49 -21.06 0.54
N ASN A 58 -24.74 -22.10 0.20
CA ASN A 58 -23.31 -22.14 0.39
C ASN A 58 -22.70 -21.74 -0.95
N VAL A 59 -22.61 -20.42 -1.19
CA VAL A 59 -21.91 -19.87 -2.36
C VAL A 59 -20.51 -20.45 -2.31
N HIS A 60 -20.20 -21.39 -3.21
CA HIS A 60 -18.89 -22.02 -3.25
C HIS A 60 -17.86 -20.96 -3.66
N ARG A 61 -17.20 -20.36 -2.66
CA ARG A 61 -16.14 -19.36 -2.86
C ARG A 61 -14.82 -20.07 -3.12
N ASP A 62 -14.68 -20.64 -4.31
CA ASP A 62 -13.43 -21.24 -4.76
C ASP A 62 -12.41 -20.18 -5.21
N GLY A 63 -11.20 -20.62 -5.61
CA GLY A 63 -10.19 -19.71 -6.15
C GLY A 63 -10.67 -18.88 -7.35
N ASN A 64 -11.56 -19.41 -8.20
CA ASN A 64 -12.09 -18.67 -9.36
C ASN A 64 -13.00 -17.51 -8.93
N TYR A 65 -13.86 -17.73 -7.94
CA TYR A 65 -14.68 -16.68 -7.34
C TYR A 65 -13.81 -15.52 -6.85
N TYR A 66 -12.76 -15.82 -6.08
CA TYR A 66 -11.86 -14.81 -5.54
C TYR A 66 -11.02 -14.13 -6.62
N LEU A 67 -10.57 -14.84 -7.67
CA LEU A 67 -9.86 -14.23 -8.80
C LEU A 67 -10.72 -13.19 -9.52
N LYS A 68 -12.02 -13.46 -9.73
CA LYS A 68 -12.93 -12.48 -10.34
C LYS A 68 -13.05 -11.23 -9.47
N GLN A 69 -13.29 -11.41 -8.17
CA GLN A 69 -13.42 -10.29 -7.25
C GLN A 69 -12.12 -9.48 -7.15
N LEU A 70 -10.98 -10.16 -7.11
CA LEU A 70 -9.65 -9.59 -7.06
C LEU A 70 -9.34 -8.74 -8.30
N ASN A 71 -9.72 -9.19 -9.49
CA ASN A 71 -9.55 -8.41 -10.73
C ASN A 71 -10.35 -7.11 -10.68
N ASN A 72 -11.63 -7.19 -10.30
CA ASN A 72 -12.47 -6.00 -10.16
C ASN A 72 -11.89 -5.00 -9.16
N THR A 73 -11.43 -5.47 -7.99
CA THR A 73 -10.81 -4.61 -6.97
C THR A 73 -9.51 -4.00 -7.48
N ARG A 74 -8.65 -4.77 -8.17
CA ARG A 74 -7.40 -4.26 -8.76
C ARG A 74 -7.69 -3.14 -9.76
N ASP A 75 -8.59 -3.39 -10.70
CA ASP A 75 -8.91 -2.47 -11.78
C ASP A 75 -9.49 -1.17 -11.22
N ARG A 76 -10.38 -1.27 -10.23
CA ARG A 76 -10.92 -0.11 -9.52
C ARG A 76 -9.80 0.73 -8.88
N LEU A 77 -8.94 0.10 -8.06
CA LEU A 77 -7.84 0.81 -7.38
C LEU A 77 -6.88 1.49 -8.36
N VAL A 78 -6.53 0.79 -9.45
CA VAL A 78 -5.62 1.34 -10.47
C VAL A 78 -6.29 2.46 -11.25
N SER A 79 -7.57 2.34 -11.60
CA SER A 79 -8.32 3.42 -12.27
C SER A 79 -8.38 4.65 -11.40
N THR A 80 -8.79 4.52 -10.14
CA THR A 80 -8.87 5.65 -9.21
C THR A 80 -7.50 6.30 -8.99
N ALA A 81 -6.42 5.51 -8.86
CA ALA A 81 -5.07 6.06 -8.75
C ALA A 81 -4.66 6.85 -10.01
N ASN A 82 -4.98 6.35 -11.20
CA ASN A 82 -4.70 7.04 -12.46
C ASN A 82 -5.51 8.33 -12.60
N GLU A 83 -6.76 8.34 -12.16
CA GLU A 83 -7.63 9.53 -12.17
C GLU A 83 -7.10 10.60 -11.22
N LEU A 84 -6.69 10.21 -10.01
CA LEU A 84 -6.07 11.12 -9.05
C LEU A 84 -4.77 11.73 -9.57
N ASP A 85 -3.92 10.93 -10.23
CA ASP A 85 -2.66 11.45 -10.78
C ASP A 85 -2.90 12.47 -11.90
N LYS A 86 -3.93 12.25 -12.75
CA LYS A 86 -4.34 13.21 -13.79
C LYS A 86 -4.90 14.49 -13.19
N GLU A 87 -5.74 14.36 -12.17
CA GLU A 87 -6.33 15.51 -11.47
C GLU A 87 -5.24 16.33 -10.78
N LEU A 88 -4.28 15.66 -10.14
CA LEU A 88 -3.11 16.30 -9.55
C LEU A 88 -2.29 17.07 -10.59
N GLU A 89 -2.05 16.51 -11.78
CA GLU A 89 -1.36 17.22 -12.87
C GLU A 89 -2.10 18.50 -13.28
N VAL A 90 -3.42 18.43 -13.39
CA VAL A 90 -4.27 19.60 -13.71
C VAL A 90 -4.23 20.65 -12.60
N LEU A 91 -4.24 20.23 -11.33
CA LEU A 91 -4.16 21.15 -10.19
C LEU A 91 -2.84 21.89 -10.12
N LEU A 92 -1.73 21.19 -10.36
CA LEU A 92 -0.39 21.79 -10.41
C LEU A 92 -0.25 22.82 -11.54
N GLN A 93 -1.04 22.71 -12.62
CA GLN A 93 -1.04 23.68 -13.71
C GLN A 93 -1.96 24.89 -13.46
N LYS A 94 -3.10 24.68 -12.77
CA LYS A 94 -4.17 25.68 -12.65
C LYS A 94 -4.17 26.46 -11.34
N SER A 95 -3.58 25.93 -10.27
CA SER A 95 -3.76 26.45 -8.91
C SER A 95 -2.50 26.33 -8.06
N ASP A 96 -2.35 27.24 -7.10
CA ASP A 96 -1.42 27.10 -5.97
C ASP A 96 -2.10 26.28 -4.86
N ALA A 97 -2.45 25.03 -5.17
CA ALA A 97 -3.08 24.14 -4.21
C ALA A 97 -2.12 23.87 -3.03
N PRO A 98 -2.61 23.82 -1.78
CA PRO A 98 -1.78 23.54 -0.61
C PRO A 98 -0.96 22.25 -0.78
N GLU A 99 0.33 22.29 -0.42
CA GLU A 99 1.23 21.13 -0.52
C GLU A 99 0.71 19.92 0.27
N GLU A 100 -0.08 20.15 1.32
CA GLU A 100 -0.75 19.07 2.07
C GLU A 100 -1.68 18.25 1.17
N ILE A 101 -2.51 18.91 0.36
CA ILE A 101 -3.47 18.23 -0.52
C ILE A 101 -2.74 17.45 -1.60
N ILE A 102 -1.73 18.08 -2.21
CA ILE A 102 -0.85 17.46 -3.20
C ILE A 102 -0.17 16.22 -2.61
N GLY A 103 0.37 16.34 -1.39
CA GLY A 103 0.98 15.25 -0.65
C GLY A 103 0.00 14.11 -0.38
N ASN A 104 -1.23 14.44 0.04
CA ASN A 104 -2.30 13.47 0.29
C ASN A 104 -2.71 12.73 -0.99
N MET A 105 -2.83 13.42 -2.13
CA MET A 105 -3.15 12.80 -3.43
C MET A 105 -2.06 11.82 -3.86
N ARG A 106 -0.78 12.22 -3.82
CA ARG A 106 0.36 11.34 -4.14
C ARG A 106 0.42 10.13 -3.20
N ALA A 107 0.18 10.35 -1.91
CA ALA A 107 0.18 9.27 -0.93
C ALA A 107 -0.95 8.27 -1.19
N ALA A 108 -2.16 8.73 -1.50
CA ALA A 108 -3.30 7.88 -1.79
C ALA A 108 -3.11 7.08 -3.10
N SER A 109 -2.68 7.72 -4.19
CA SER A 109 -2.43 7.03 -5.46
C SER A 109 -1.29 6.01 -5.31
N GLY A 110 -0.22 6.36 -4.59
CA GLY A 110 0.87 5.46 -4.26
C GLY A 110 0.42 4.25 -3.42
N LYS A 111 -0.40 4.48 -2.37
CA LYS A 111 -0.94 3.42 -1.51
C LYS A 111 -1.76 2.41 -2.31
N ALA A 112 -2.67 2.90 -3.17
CA ALA A 112 -3.50 2.05 -4.01
C ALA A 112 -2.69 1.20 -5.01
N ARG A 113 -1.69 1.81 -5.68
CA ARG A 113 -0.78 1.08 -6.57
C ARG A 113 0.03 0.03 -5.82
N LEU A 114 0.46 0.34 -4.60
CA LEU A 114 1.18 -0.61 -3.76
C LEU A 114 0.31 -1.80 -3.37
N LEU A 115 -0.94 -1.55 -3.00
CA LEU A 115 -1.91 -2.59 -2.68
C LEU A 115 -2.15 -3.51 -3.89
N ALA A 116 -2.34 -2.91 -5.06
CA ALA A 116 -2.58 -3.62 -6.32
C ALA A 116 -1.39 -4.47 -6.79
N THR A 117 -0.16 -3.95 -6.65
CA THR A 117 1.05 -4.65 -7.14
C THR A 117 1.62 -5.65 -6.14
N LYS A 118 1.34 -5.48 -4.84
CA LYS A 118 1.88 -6.36 -3.78
C LYS A 118 0.84 -7.32 -3.26
N LYS A 119 -0.16 -6.84 -2.51
CA LYS A 119 -1.07 -7.71 -1.78
C LYS A 119 -2.05 -8.43 -2.69
N ILE A 120 -2.58 -7.71 -3.69
CA ILE A 120 -3.43 -8.32 -4.70
C ILE A 120 -2.66 -9.39 -5.48
N LYS A 121 -1.42 -9.12 -5.91
CA LYS A 121 -0.59 -10.12 -6.58
C LYS A 121 -0.30 -11.34 -5.71
N GLN A 122 -0.01 -11.14 -4.42
CA GLN A 122 0.15 -12.25 -3.46
C GLN A 122 -1.12 -13.10 -3.34
N PHE A 123 -2.28 -12.46 -3.30
CA PHE A 123 -3.56 -13.19 -3.21
C PHE A 123 -3.88 -13.94 -4.51
N GLU A 124 -3.55 -13.35 -5.66
CA GLU A 124 -3.68 -14.00 -6.96
C GLU A 124 -2.87 -15.32 -7.01
N GLU A 125 -1.61 -15.29 -6.57
CA GLU A 125 -0.78 -16.51 -6.48
C GLU A 125 -1.38 -17.55 -5.52
N LEU A 126 -1.99 -17.11 -4.42
CA LEU A 126 -2.66 -17.99 -3.46
C LEU A 126 -3.91 -18.64 -4.07
N CYS A 127 -4.70 -17.89 -4.84
CA CYS A 127 -5.86 -18.43 -5.55
C CYS A 127 -5.45 -19.50 -6.57
N HIS A 128 -4.36 -19.28 -7.32
CA HIS A 128 -3.86 -20.28 -8.27
C HIS A 128 -3.40 -21.57 -7.58
N LYS A 129 -2.75 -21.47 -6.41
CA LYS A 129 -2.37 -22.64 -5.59
C LYS A 129 -3.58 -23.41 -5.06
N ASN A 130 -4.68 -22.72 -4.77
CA ASN A 130 -5.93 -23.39 -4.39
C ASN A 130 -6.58 -24.14 -5.56
N LEU A 131 -6.53 -23.58 -6.77
CA LEU A 131 -7.11 -24.19 -7.98
C LEU A 131 -6.28 -25.35 -8.52
N VAL A 132 -4.95 -25.19 -8.51
CA VAL A 132 -3.99 -26.18 -9.00
C VAL A 132 -2.97 -26.43 -7.88
N PRO A 133 -3.33 -27.24 -6.86
CA PRO A 133 -2.41 -27.55 -5.78
C PRO A 133 -1.23 -28.37 -6.31
N PRO A 134 0.02 -28.09 -5.88
CA PRO A 134 1.15 -28.93 -6.22
C PRO A 134 0.95 -30.35 -5.68
N PRO A 135 1.30 -31.40 -6.43
CA PRO A 135 1.01 -32.78 -6.05
C PRO A 135 1.69 -33.23 -4.74
N ASP A 136 2.83 -32.61 -4.41
CA ASP A 136 3.62 -32.92 -3.21
C ASP A 136 3.57 -31.81 -2.15
N ASP A 137 2.56 -30.91 -2.21
CA ASP A 137 2.43 -29.84 -1.20
C ASP A 137 1.89 -30.40 0.13
N PRO A 138 2.68 -30.39 1.23
CA PRO A 138 2.20 -30.84 2.53
C PRO A 138 1.10 -29.91 3.11
N PHE A 139 0.95 -28.69 2.58
CA PHE A 139 0.00 -27.70 3.07
C PHE A 139 -0.76 -27.04 1.90
N PRO A 140 -1.67 -27.79 1.24
CA PRO A 140 -2.46 -27.24 0.15
C PRO A 140 -3.31 -26.07 0.65
N THR A 141 -3.41 -25.02 -0.17
CA THR A 141 -4.21 -23.83 0.14
C THR A 141 -5.69 -24.19 0.19
N LYS A 142 -6.33 -23.97 1.33
CA LYS A 142 -7.76 -24.23 1.53
C LYS A 142 -8.61 -22.98 1.27
N VAL A 143 -9.92 -23.16 1.18
CA VAL A 143 -10.85 -22.05 0.97
C VAL A 143 -10.85 -21.10 2.18
N GLU A 144 -10.66 -21.62 3.39
CA GLU A 144 -10.56 -20.80 4.61
C GLU A 144 -9.30 -19.91 4.59
N ASP A 145 -8.20 -20.39 4.00
CA ASP A 145 -6.99 -19.58 3.81
C ASP A 145 -7.25 -18.43 2.82
N LEU A 146 -8.05 -18.68 1.78
CA LEU A 146 -8.44 -17.65 0.82
C LEU A 146 -9.33 -16.58 1.46
N GLU A 147 -10.33 -16.99 2.24
CA GLU A 147 -11.24 -16.07 2.92
C GLU A 147 -10.49 -15.16 3.90
N GLY A 148 -9.64 -15.75 4.76
CA GLY A 148 -8.86 -14.97 5.72
C GLY A 148 -7.89 -13.99 5.07
N PHE A 149 -7.26 -14.37 3.94
CA PHE A 149 -6.40 -13.45 3.20
C PHE A 149 -7.21 -12.35 2.51
N TRP A 150 -8.38 -12.69 1.95
CA TRP A 150 -9.26 -11.73 1.30
C TRP A 150 -9.77 -10.66 2.26
N ASP A 151 -10.18 -11.05 3.47
CA ASP A 151 -10.59 -10.10 4.51
C ASP A 151 -9.47 -9.11 4.84
N MET A 152 -8.23 -9.59 4.96
CA MET A 152 -7.06 -8.73 5.17
C MET A 152 -6.79 -7.79 3.98
N VAL A 153 -7.03 -8.23 2.74
CA VAL A 153 -6.94 -7.36 1.55
C VAL A 153 -8.02 -6.29 1.61
N MET A 154 -9.27 -6.66 1.91
CA MET A 154 -10.39 -5.74 1.97
C MET A 154 -10.22 -4.66 3.04
N LEU A 155 -9.66 -5.00 4.21
CA LEU A 155 -9.32 -3.98 5.22
C LEU A 155 -8.36 -2.90 4.68
N GLN A 156 -7.42 -3.27 3.80
CA GLN A 156 -6.53 -2.29 3.17
C GLN A 156 -7.19 -1.54 2.01
N VAL A 157 -8.16 -2.16 1.34
CA VAL A 157 -9.00 -1.49 0.34
C VAL A 157 -9.82 -0.40 1.01
N ASP A 158 -10.40 -0.67 2.17
CA ASP A 158 -11.19 0.31 2.94
C ASP A 158 -10.33 1.50 3.40
N ASP A 159 -9.07 1.26 3.78
CA ASP A 159 -8.11 2.34 4.09
C ASP A 159 -7.76 3.18 2.84
N CYS A 160 -7.64 2.55 1.66
CA CYS A 160 -7.50 3.29 0.40
C CYS A 160 -8.75 4.12 0.11
N ASP A 161 -9.94 3.55 0.26
CA ASP A 161 -11.21 4.23 0.02
C ASP A 161 -11.43 5.40 0.98
N SER A 162 -11.01 5.26 2.23
CA SER A 162 -10.99 6.37 3.20
C SER A 162 -10.04 7.49 2.76
N SER A 163 -8.87 7.13 2.23
CA SER A 163 -7.91 8.11 1.69
C SER A 163 -8.50 8.84 0.48
N PHE A 164 -9.21 8.13 -0.40
CA PHE A 164 -9.89 8.72 -1.56
C PHE A 164 -11.06 9.60 -1.16
N ALA A 165 -11.86 9.18 -0.17
CA ALA A 165 -12.96 9.97 0.36
C ALA A 165 -12.46 11.30 0.95
N ARG A 166 -11.30 11.30 1.63
CA ARG A 166 -10.65 12.53 2.09
C ARG A 166 -10.30 13.44 0.90
N ILE A 167 -9.76 12.91 -0.18
CA ILE A 167 -9.47 13.73 -1.38
C ILE A 167 -10.75 14.31 -1.99
N GLU A 168 -11.83 13.53 -2.00
CA GLU A 168 -13.13 14.00 -2.46
C GLU A 168 -13.67 15.17 -1.60
N THR A 169 -13.33 15.23 -0.31
CA THR A 169 -13.68 16.40 0.52
C THR A 169 -12.93 17.67 0.08
N TYR A 170 -11.66 17.56 -0.31
CA TYR A 170 -10.91 18.69 -0.87
C TYR A 170 -11.51 19.15 -2.20
N ARG A 171 -11.93 18.20 -3.07
CA ARG A 171 -12.60 18.52 -4.33
C ARG A 171 -13.87 19.35 -4.11
N LYS A 172 -14.64 19.03 -3.08
CA LYS A 172 -15.88 19.76 -2.72
C LYS A 172 -15.63 21.11 -2.06
N ASN A 173 -14.43 21.33 -1.53
CA ASN A 173 -14.03 22.56 -0.85
C ASN A 173 -13.02 23.37 -1.68
N ASP A 174 -13.15 23.34 -3.00
CA ASP A 174 -12.28 24.09 -3.94
C ASP A 174 -10.77 23.94 -3.64
N TRP A 175 -10.36 22.73 -3.27
CA TRP A 175 -8.98 22.38 -2.95
C TRP A 175 -8.39 23.21 -1.79
N GLN A 176 -9.21 23.52 -0.80
CA GLN A 176 -8.78 24.15 0.45
C GLN A 176 -8.68 23.14 1.58
N VAL A 177 -7.66 23.30 2.43
CA VAL A 177 -7.50 22.49 3.64
C VAL A 177 -8.55 22.96 4.66
N SER A 178 -9.52 22.10 4.98
CA SER A 178 -10.46 22.37 6.06
C SER A 178 -9.75 22.26 7.41
N GLU A 179 -9.91 23.26 8.27
CA GLU A 179 -9.21 23.41 9.56
C GLU A 179 -9.61 22.34 10.62
N GLU A 180 -10.62 21.50 10.35
CA GLU A 180 -11.19 20.57 11.34
C GLU A 180 -10.46 19.23 11.47
N THR A 181 -9.44 18.92 10.68
CA THR A 181 -8.75 17.61 10.75
C THR A 181 -7.28 17.70 11.08
N HIS A 182 -6.95 18.36 12.19
CA HIS A 182 -5.71 18.11 12.93
C HIS A 182 -5.96 17.12 14.09
N VAL A 183 -6.79 16.09 13.87
CA VAL A 183 -6.65 14.87 14.66
C VAL A 183 -5.47 14.12 14.04
N ASP A 184 -4.40 14.02 14.82
CA ASP A 184 -3.21 13.21 14.59
C ASP A 184 -3.62 11.74 14.37
N SER A 185 -4.11 11.43 13.18
CA SER A 185 -4.29 10.07 12.68
C SER A 185 -3.07 9.71 11.85
N SER A 186 -1.89 9.82 12.46
CA SER A 186 -0.78 8.95 12.08
C SER A 186 -1.28 7.51 12.29
N PRO A 187 -1.37 6.66 11.24
CA PRO A 187 -1.60 5.25 11.47
C PRO A 187 -0.38 4.74 12.22
N ARG A 188 -0.50 4.61 13.54
CA ARG A 188 0.39 3.78 14.33
C ARG A 188 0.28 2.39 13.72
N THR A 189 1.24 2.06 12.88
CA THR A 189 1.48 0.68 12.47
C THR A 189 1.54 -0.15 13.75
N PRO A 190 0.80 -1.26 13.87
CA PRO A 190 1.02 -2.18 14.97
C PRO A 190 2.49 -2.60 14.87
N PRO A 191 3.27 -2.57 15.97
CA PRO A 191 4.67 -2.93 15.91
C PRO A 191 4.75 -4.38 15.47
N VAL A 192 5.22 -4.59 14.23
CA VAL A 192 5.63 -5.90 13.75
C VAL A 192 6.61 -6.43 14.78
N ARG A 193 6.23 -7.56 15.40
CA ARG A 193 7.05 -8.31 16.35
C ARG A 193 8.29 -8.81 15.62
N SER A 194 9.27 -7.94 15.46
CA SER A 194 10.60 -8.30 15.01
C SER A 194 11.27 -9.06 16.15
N THR A 195 11.70 -10.26 15.80
CA THR A 195 12.59 -11.13 16.57
C THR A 195 13.78 -10.35 17.16
N PRO A 196 14.29 -10.75 18.34
CA PRO A 196 15.25 -9.96 19.10
C PRO A 196 16.63 -9.96 18.42
N GLY A 197 17.02 -8.81 17.89
CA GLY A 197 18.30 -8.62 17.21
C GLY A 197 18.82 -7.20 17.34
N SER A 198 19.24 -6.84 18.56
CA SER A 198 20.25 -5.83 18.89
C SER A 198 20.53 -4.73 17.84
N LYS A 199 20.00 -3.53 18.07
CA LYS A 199 20.70 -2.24 17.83
C LYS A 199 20.00 -1.13 18.64
N ARG A 200 20.82 -0.42 19.43
CA ARG A 200 20.46 0.67 20.35
C ARG A 200 19.70 1.81 19.66
N PRO A 201 18.82 2.52 20.38
CA PRO A 201 18.61 3.94 20.15
C PRO A 201 19.28 4.77 21.25
N SER A 202 20.03 5.78 20.79
CA SER A 202 20.50 6.94 21.55
C SER A 202 19.33 7.64 22.23
N VAL A 203 19.39 7.77 23.55
CA VAL A 203 18.45 8.58 24.35
C VAL A 203 18.98 10.02 24.39
N PRO A 204 18.16 11.05 24.17
CA PRO A 204 18.56 12.43 24.45
C PRO A 204 18.76 12.60 25.95
N ARG A 205 19.86 13.25 26.32
CA ARG A 205 20.20 13.69 27.67
C ARG A 205 19.05 14.52 28.24
N MET A 206 18.27 13.93 29.14
CA MET A 206 17.49 14.67 30.13
C MET A 206 18.27 14.73 31.44
N THR A 207 18.34 15.92 32.00
CA THR A 207 18.99 16.25 33.27
C THR A 207 18.33 15.49 34.43
N PRO A 208 19.08 15.16 35.52
CA PRO A 208 18.54 14.38 36.61
C PRO A 208 17.60 15.25 37.45
N ARG A 209 16.35 14.80 37.60
CA ARG A 209 15.47 15.27 38.67
C ARG A 209 15.54 14.24 39.78
N ASP A 210 16.21 14.63 40.87
CA ASP A 210 16.24 13.89 42.12
C ASP A 210 14.80 13.65 42.61
N SER A 211 14.36 12.40 42.52
CA SER A 211 13.17 11.92 43.22
C SER A 211 13.56 10.63 43.92
N VAL A 212 13.94 10.82 45.17
CA VAL A 212 14.32 9.82 46.15
C VAL A 212 13.02 9.26 46.71
N ASP A 213 12.57 8.12 46.18
CA ASP A 213 11.69 7.18 46.88
C ASP A 213 11.87 5.79 46.25
N LYS A 214 13.03 5.19 46.51
CA LYS A 214 13.28 3.78 46.20
C LYS A 214 12.87 2.97 47.41
N THR A 215 11.75 2.26 47.31
CA THR A 215 11.34 1.27 48.31
C THR A 215 12.50 0.29 48.59
N PRO A 216 12.69 -0.22 49.83
CA PRO A 216 13.77 -1.17 50.16
C PRO A 216 13.83 -2.37 49.21
N GLN A 217 12.68 -2.80 48.71
CA GLN A 217 12.53 -3.90 47.76
C GLN A 217 13.09 -3.58 46.36
N ALA A 218 12.99 -2.33 45.90
CA ALA A 218 13.57 -1.89 44.62
C ALA A 218 15.12 -1.81 44.68
N LEU A 219 15.70 -1.48 45.83
CA LEU A 219 17.15 -1.48 46.03
C LEU A 219 17.72 -2.90 45.99
N LEU A 220 17.07 -3.86 46.66
CA LEU A 220 17.47 -5.27 46.63
C LEU A 220 17.33 -5.88 45.22
N ALA A 221 16.26 -5.56 44.50
CA ALA A 221 16.07 -6.01 43.13
C ALA A 221 17.12 -5.44 42.16
N ASN A 222 17.49 -4.16 42.33
CA ASN A 222 18.56 -3.53 41.54
C ASN A 222 19.93 -4.13 41.87
N LYS A 223 20.24 -4.36 43.15
CA LYS A 223 21.49 -5.02 43.58
C LYS A 223 21.63 -6.42 42.97
N LYS A 224 20.57 -7.23 43.01
CA LYS A 224 20.57 -8.58 42.39
C LYS A 224 20.76 -8.52 40.87
N ARG A 225 20.18 -7.52 40.20
CA ARG A 225 20.35 -7.30 38.75
C ARG A 225 21.77 -6.85 38.40
N GLU A 226 22.38 -6.02 39.24
CA GLU A 226 23.77 -5.56 39.11
C GLU A 226 24.75 -6.75 39.25
N GLU A 227 24.56 -7.57 40.28
CA GLU A 227 25.36 -8.78 40.53
C GLU A 227 25.26 -9.79 39.37
N GLN A 228 24.07 -10.01 38.84
CA GLN A 228 23.87 -10.87 37.67
C GLN A 228 24.60 -10.33 36.42
N ARG A 229 24.58 -9.00 36.21
CA ARG A 229 25.30 -8.36 35.11
C ARG A 229 26.81 -8.47 35.28
N GLN A 230 27.33 -8.24 36.48
CA GLN A 230 28.76 -8.36 36.78
C GLN A 230 29.24 -9.80 36.59
N LYS A 231 28.50 -10.80 37.12
CA LYS A 231 28.86 -12.21 36.96
C LYS A 231 28.88 -12.64 35.49
N LEU A 232 27.92 -12.20 34.67
CA LEU A 232 27.91 -12.50 33.25
C LEU A 232 29.06 -11.81 32.50
N ALA A 233 29.41 -10.58 32.87
CA ALA A 233 30.54 -9.85 32.29
C ALA A 233 31.88 -10.53 32.62
N GLU A 234 32.05 -10.99 33.85
CA GLU A 234 33.24 -11.72 34.28
C GLU A 234 33.36 -13.07 33.58
N MET A 235 32.26 -13.84 33.49
CA MET A 235 32.25 -15.12 32.78
C MET A 235 32.59 -14.93 31.29
N LYS A 236 32.05 -13.89 30.63
CA LYS A 236 32.42 -13.53 29.25
C LYS A 236 33.89 -13.13 29.12
N ARG A 237 34.44 -12.42 30.11
CA ARG A 237 35.85 -12.04 30.13
C ARG A 237 36.74 -13.28 30.25
N GLN A 238 36.41 -14.20 31.16
CA GLN A 238 37.13 -15.46 31.33
C GLN A 238 37.05 -16.34 30.08
N TYR A 239 35.87 -16.48 29.47
CA TYR A 239 35.72 -17.23 28.22
C TYR A 239 36.54 -16.63 27.07
N LYS A 240 36.59 -15.30 26.97
CA LYS A 240 37.42 -14.63 25.96
C LYS A 240 38.91 -14.85 26.20
N LEU A 241 39.36 -14.84 27.46
CA LEU A 241 40.74 -15.17 27.81
C LEU A 241 41.05 -16.63 27.47
N GLN A 242 40.18 -17.58 27.82
CA GLN A 242 40.34 -18.98 27.44
C GLN A 242 40.41 -19.16 25.91
N GLN A 243 39.54 -18.48 25.15
CA GLN A 243 39.57 -18.48 23.69
C GLN A 243 40.86 -17.85 23.13
N GLN A 244 41.43 -16.84 23.79
CA GLN A 244 42.71 -16.27 23.39
C GLN A 244 43.88 -17.17 23.75
N GLU A 245 43.85 -17.83 24.91
CA GLU A 245 44.86 -18.81 25.34
C GLU A 245 44.84 -20.03 24.42
N LEU A 246 43.68 -20.58 24.06
CA LEU A 246 43.56 -21.66 23.06
C LEU A 246 44.11 -21.24 21.69
N LYS A 247 43.96 -19.97 21.31
CA LYS A 247 44.53 -19.43 20.06
C LYS A 247 46.03 -19.18 20.15
N LYS A 248 46.55 -18.81 21.33
CA LYS A 248 47.98 -18.54 21.56
C LYS A 248 48.79 -19.81 21.83
N SER A 249 48.20 -20.81 22.49
CA SER A 249 48.86 -22.06 22.82
C SER A 249 49.07 -22.95 21.60
N GLY A 250 48.52 -22.59 20.43
CA GLY A 250 48.74 -23.30 19.17
C GLY A 250 48.62 -24.81 19.35
N ALA A 251 47.67 -25.26 20.19
CA ALA A 251 47.51 -26.67 20.49
C ALA A 251 46.95 -27.30 19.22
N SER A 252 47.86 -27.88 18.45
CA SER A 252 47.60 -28.62 17.22
C SER A 252 46.38 -29.50 17.44
N THR A 253 45.35 -29.28 16.62
CA THR A 253 44.16 -30.11 16.53
C THR A 253 44.51 -31.46 15.91
N GLU A 254 45.35 -32.26 16.57
CA GLU A 254 45.74 -33.58 16.06
C GLU A 254 45.80 -34.70 17.12
N ASN A 255 45.39 -34.49 18.38
CA ASN A 255 45.34 -35.61 19.35
C ASN A 255 44.08 -35.75 20.23
N VAL A 256 43.11 -34.84 20.22
CA VAL A 256 41.91 -35.01 21.09
C VAL A 256 40.79 -35.82 20.42
N ILE A 257 40.86 -36.11 19.11
CA ILE A 257 39.89 -37.00 18.45
C ILE A 257 40.24 -38.49 18.63
N LYS A 258 41.45 -38.83 19.12
CA LYS A 258 41.83 -40.25 19.35
C LYS A 258 41.61 -40.77 20.78
N GLU A 259 41.28 -39.92 21.76
CA GLU A 259 41.19 -40.35 23.17
C GLU A 259 39.76 -40.39 23.74
N THR A 260 38.72 -40.26 22.90
CA THR A 260 37.31 -40.36 23.33
C THR A 260 36.49 -41.41 22.58
N LEU A 261 37.15 -42.42 22.02
CA LEU A 261 36.51 -43.58 21.37
C LEU A 261 36.96 -44.93 21.95
N ASP A 262 37.36 -44.97 23.22
CA ASP A 262 37.70 -46.21 23.94
C ASP A 262 36.98 -46.34 25.30
N LYS A 263 35.87 -45.61 25.52
CA LYS A 263 35.07 -45.74 26.77
C LYS A 263 33.56 -45.80 26.61
N TYR A 264 33.03 -46.08 25.42
CA TYR A 264 31.65 -46.57 25.23
C TYR A 264 31.59 -47.51 24.05
#